data_AF-A0A804LA22-F1
#
_entry.id   AF-A0A804LA22-F1
#
_cell.length_a   1.000
_cell.length_b   1.000
_cell.length_c   1.000
_cell.angle_alpha   90.00
_cell.angle_beta   90.00
_cell.angle_gamma   90.00
#
_symmetry.space_group_name_H-M   'P 1'
#
loop_
_entity.id
_entity.type
_entity.pdbx_description
1 polymer ?
#
loop_
_entity_poly.entity_id
_entity_poly.type
_entity_poly.pdbx_seq_one_letter_code
_entity_poly.pdbx_strand_id
1 'polypeptide(L)'
;MRLRVAFYIAEALEYCSNEGRPLYHDLNAYRVLFDEDGDPRLSCFGLMKNSRDGKSYSTNLAYTPPEYLRNGRVTPESVIFSFGTVLLDLLSGKRIPPTHALDMIRGKNSLVLMDSHLEGNFSTEEATTLVDLASQCLQYEPRDRPNTKKLVATLASLQIKLEEPSYVMLGIQKPEEAPATPPHPLSPMGEACSRMDLTAIHQILVMTHYRDDEGTNELSFQEWTQQMRDILDARKRGDFAFRDKDFKTAIECYSQFLDVGTMVSPTIYARRSLCHLMCDQPDAALRDAMQAQCVYPDWPTAFYMQAVALAKLDMQSDAADMLHEATMLEEKRQKGGKGP
;
A
#
# COMPACT_ATOMS: atom_id res chain seq x y z
N MET A 1 13.63 -1.77 -16.03
CA MET A 1 12.61 -1.24 -15.10
C MET A 1 11.75 -0.10 -15.63
N ARG A 2 12.30 1.02 -16.14
CA ARG A 2 11.47 2.18 -16.58
C ARG A 2 10.36 1.82 -17.60
N LEU A 3 10.69 1.01 -18.61
CA LEU A 3 9.70 0.49 -19.57
C LEU A 3 8.62 -0.36 -18.90
N ARG A 4 9.01 -1.25 -17.98
CA ARG A 4 8.09 -2.10 -17.19
C ARG A 4 7.11 -1.27 -16.37
N VAL A 5 7.58 -0.22 -15.73
CA VAL A 5 6.73 0.75 -15.03
C VAL A 5 5.70 1.38 -15.97
N ALA A 6 6.14 1.90 -17.12
CA ALA A 6 5.22 2.50 -18.10
C ALA A 6 4.16 1.50 -18.57
N PHE A 7 4.57 0.26 -18.87
CA PHE A 7 3.70 -0.81 -19.34
C PHE A 7 2.65 -1.20 -18.30
N TYR A 8 3.06 -1.50 -17.06
CA TYR A 8 2.14 -1.91 -15.98
C TYR A 8 1.13 -0.82 -15.65
N ILE A 9 1.54 0.45 -15.70
CA ILE A 9 0.60 1.58 -15.54
C ILE A 9 -0.40 1.59 -16.71
N ALA A 10 0.05 1.41 -17.95
CA ALA A 10 -0.84 1.39 -19.11
C ALA A 10 -1.86 0.23 -19.03
N GLU A 11 -1.44 -0.96 -18.61
CA GLU A 11 -2.32 -2.11 -18.39
C GLU A 11 -3.34 -1.84 -17.28
N ALA A 12 -2.90 -1.29 -16.15
CA ALA A 12 -3.79 -0.94 -15.05
C ALA A 12 -4.84 0.10 -15.48
N LEU A 13 -4.46 1.09 -16.29
CA LEU A 13 -5.38 2.09 -16.85
C LEU A 13 -6.35 1.47 -17.87
N GLU A 14 -5.88 0.55 -18.72
CA GLU A 14 -6.75 -0.18 -19.65
C GLU A 14 -7.78 -1.03 -18.91
N TYR A 15 -7.34 -1.79 -17.91
CA TYR A 15 -8.21 -2.57 -17.05
C TYR A 15 -9.28 -1.69 -16.40
N CYS A 16 -8.87 -0.59 -15.74
CA CYS A 16 -9.82 0.34 -15.12
C CYS A 16 -10.82 0.92 -16.12
N SER A 17 -10.36 1.26 -17.34
CA SER A 17 -11.23 1.75 -18.41
C SER A 17 -12.29 0.71 -18.83
N ASN A 18 -11.87 -0.55 -19.00
CA ASN A 18 -12.76 -1.66 -19.35
C ASN A 18 -13.80 -1.94 -18.24
N GLU A 19 -13.42 -1.76 -16.98
CA GLU A 19 -14.29 -1.88 -15.80
C GLU A 19 -15.20 -0.65 -15.57
N GLY A 20 -15.26 0.29 -16.53
CA GLY A 20 -16.09 1.49 -16.43
C GLY A 20 -15.59 2.52 -15.41
N ARG A 21 -14.32 2.44 -15.01
CA ARG A 21 -13.62 3.36 -14.10
C ARG A 21 -12.45 4.07 -14.81
N PRO A 22 -12.69 4.79 -15.91
CA PRO A 22 -11.61 5.37 -16.72
C PRO A 22 -10.91 6.59 -16.08
N LEU A 23 -11.30 6.97 -14.86
CA LEU A 23 -10.85 8.19 -14.21
C LEU A 23 -9.95 7.87 -13.02
N TYR A 24 -8.68 8.25 -13.13
CA TYR A 24 -7.68 8.20 -12.06
C TYR A 24 -7.18 9.62 -11.78
N HIS A 25 -7.77 10.30 -10.79
CA HIS A 25 -7.75 11.78 -10.65
C HIS A 25 -6.46 12.41 -10.08
N ASP A 26 -5.34 11.71 -10.14
CA ASP A 26 -4.05 12.22 -9.66
C ASP A 26 -2.90 11.34 -10.17
N LEU A 27 -2.94 10.92 -11.43
CA LEU A 27 -1.89 10.07 -11.98
C LEU A 27 -0.56 10.85 -12.04
N ASN A 28 0.44 10.40 -11.29
CA ASN A 28 1.80 10.94 -11.31
C ASN A 28 2.79 9.87 -10.79
N ALA A 29 4.10 10.09 -10.96
CA ALA A 29 5.12 9.12 -10.60
C ALA A 29 5.09 8.71 -9.11
N TYR A 30 4.70 9.60 -8.20
CA TYR A 30 4.60 9.32 -6.76
C TYR A 30 3.40 8.42 -6.38
N ARG A 31 2.49 8.14 -7.33
CA ARG A 31 1.37 7.21 -7.14
C ARG A 31 1.69 5.78 -7.61
N VAL A 32 2.87 5.57 -8.16
CA VAL A 32 3.36 4.27 -8.60
C VAL A 32 4.19 3.69 -7.46
N LEU A 33 3.72 2.59 -6.90
CA LEU A 33 4.38 1.85 -5.83
C LEU A 33 5.03 0.59 -6.42
N PHE A 34 5.83 -0.09 -5.62
CA PHE A 34 6.36 -1.42 -5.94
C PHE A 34 5.91 -2.38 -4.85
N ASP A 35 5.49 -3.58 -5.23
CA ASP A 35 5.22 -4.65 -4.27
C ASP A 35 6.51 -5.37 -3.84
N GLU A 36 6.36 -6.43 -3.04
CA GLU A 36 7.46 -7.24 -2.51
C GLU A 36 8.31 -7.92 -3.59
N ASP A 37 7.71 -8.23 -4.74
CA ASP A 37 8.38 -8.81 -5.91
C ASP A 37 9.02 -7.73 -6.80
N GLY A 38 8.90 -6.45 -6.41
CA GLY A 38 9.40 -5.31 -7.16
C GLY A 38 8.56 -5.00 -8.40
N ASP A 39 7.33 -5.50 -8.50
CA ASP A 39 6.43 -5.20 -9.61
C ASP A 39 5.77 -3.83 -9.42
N PRO A 40 5.71 -2.98 -10.47
CA PRO A 40 5.06 -1.68 -10.39
C PRO A 40 3.54 -1.81 -10.17
N ARG A 41 3.01 -1.17 -9.13
CA ARG A 41 1.57 -1.14 -8.80
C ARG A 41 1.05 0.29 -8.79
N LEU A 42 -0.10 0.51 -9.42
CA LEU A 42 -0.81 1.79 -9.31
C LEU A 42 -1.59 1.84 -7.99
N SER A 43 -1.33 2.84 -7.16
CA SER A 43 -2.02 2.99 -5.87
C SER A 43 -3.54 3.17 -6.04
N CYS A 44 -4.36 2.69 -5.11
CA CYS A 44 -5.82 2.94 -5.17
C CYS A 44 -6.24 4.35 -4.71
N PHE A 45 -5.34 5.14 -4.10
CA PHE A 45 -5.69 6.46 -3.55
C PHE A 45 -6.22 7.45 -4.60
N GLY A 46 -5.77 7.33 -5.86
CA GLY A 46 -6.29 8.14 -6.96
C GLY A 46 -7.72 7.80 -7.39
N LEU A 47 -8.18 6.57 -7.09
CA LEU A 47 -9.54 6.09 -7.35
C LEU A 47 -10.50 6.39 -6.18
N MET A 48 -9.99 6.38 -4.93
CA MET A 48 -10.80 6.57 -3.72
C MET A 48 -11.40 7.98 -3.58
N LYS A 49 -10.78 9.00 -4.22
CA LYS A 49 -11.39 10.32 -4.36
C LYS A 49 -12.52 10.23 -5.39
N ASN A 50 -13.68 9.74 -4.96
CA ASN A 50 -14.93 9.59 -5.72
C ASN A 50 -15.41 10.92 -6.33
N SER A 51 -14.78 11.36 -7.42
CA SER A 51 -15.30 12.42 -8.26
C SER A 51 -15.88 11.79 -9.52
N ARG A 52 -17.11 11.26 -9.43
CA ARG A 52 -17.88 10.90 -10.63
C ARG A 52 -17.97 12.09 -11.63
N ASP A 53 -17.78 13.31 -11.13
CA ASP A 53 -17.84 14.56 -11.88
C ASP A 53 -16.47 15.09 -12.37
N GLY A 54 -15.35 14.47 -11.98
CA GLY A 54 -13.99 14.90 -12.36
C GLY A 54 -13.51 16.22 -11.75
N LYS A 55 -14.10 16.68 -10.65
CA LYS A 55 -13.81 17.98 -9.99
C LYS A 55 -12.74 17.93 -8.89
N SER A 56 -12.30 16.74 -8.50
CA SER A 56 -11.33 16.55 -7.41
C SER A 56 -9.95 16.18 -7.95
N TYR A 57 -9.28 17.13 -8.61
CA TYR A 57 -7.91 16.97 -9.10
C TYR A 57 -6.95 17.73 -8.18
N SER A 58 -6.08 17.01 -7.49
CA SER A 58 -5.18 17.55 -6.47
C SER A 58 -3.74 17.48 -6.95
N THR A 59 -3.40 18.25 -7.98
CA THR A 59 -2.02 18.27 -8.53
C THR A 59 -1.46 19.68 -8.59
N ASN A 60 -0.13 19.76 -8.66
CA ASN A 60 0.57 20.99 -9.02
C ASN A 60 0.06 21.48 -10.40
N LEU A 61 -0.35 22.76 -10.46
CA LEU A 61 -0.91 23.40 -11.65
C LEU A 61 -0.01 23.30 -12.89
N ALA A 62 1.31 23.20 -12.70
CA ALA A 62 2.27 23.06 -13.79
C ALA A 62 2.15 21.73 -14.57
N TYR A 63 1.46 20.72 -14.02
CA TYR A 63 1.32 19.38 -14.60
C TYR A 63 -0.14 19.04 -14.93
N THR A 64 -1.02 20.03 -14.84
CA THR A 64 -2.46 19.85 -14.96
C THR A 64 -2.87 19.79 -16.42
N PRO A 65 -3.76 18.85 -16.82
CA PRO A 65 -4.31 18.79 -18.16
C PRO A 65 -4.96 20.13 -18.57
N PRO A 66 -4.72 20.64 -19.80
CA PRO A 66 -5.20 21.97 -20.21
C PRO A 66 -6.72 22.16 -20.07
N GLU A 67 -7.49 21.12 -20.36
CA GLU A 67 -8.94 21.14 -20.26
C GLU A 67 -9.42 21.29 -18.81
N TYR A 68 -8.71 20.72 -17.84
CA TYR A 68 -9.04 20.88 -16.42
C TYR A 68 -8.84 22.32 -15.97
N LEU A 69 -7.78 22.99 -16.44
CA LEU A 69 -7.56 24.42 -16.16
C LEU A 69 -8.69 25.30 -16.74
N ARG A 70 -9.29 24.87 -17.86
CA ARG A 70 -10.36 25.62 -18.53
C ARG A 70 -11.74 25.41 -17.89
N ASN A 71 -12.09 24.18 -17.51
CA ASN A 71 -13.46 23.83 -17.12
C ASN A 71 -13.58 23.13 -15.75
N GLY A 72 -12.47 22.87 -15.06
CA GLY A 72 -12.43 22.21 -13.76
C GLY A 72 -12.84 20.73 -13.78
N ARG A 73 -12.76 20.05 -14.94
CA ARG A 73 -13.16 18.64 -15.08
C ARG A 73 -12.07 17.80 -15.73
N VAL A 74 -11.79 16.67 -15.09
CA VAL A 74 -10.94 15.59 -15.61
C VAL A 74 -11.78 14.67 -16.49
N THR A 75 -11.24 14.30 -17.65
CA THR A 75 -11.82 13.31 -18.56
C THR A 75 -10.89 12.09 -18.68
N PRO A 76 -11.30 10.99 -19.34
CA PRO A 76 -10.39 9.88 -19.63
C PRO A 76 -9.11 10.34 -20.36
N GLU A 77 -9.22 11.30 -21.27
CA GLU A 77 -8.09 11.89 -21.99
C GLU A 77 -7.18 12.72 -21.08
N SER A 78 -7.71 13.30 -20.00
CA SER A 78 -6.90 13.95 -18.96
C SER A 78 -5.98 12.94 -18.27
N VAL A 79 -6.43 11.70 -18.06
CA VAL A 79 -5.59 10.62 -17.50
C VAL A 79 -4.46 10.27 -18.47
N ILE A 80 -4.73 10.26 -19.78
CA ILE A 80 -3.71 10.05 -20.82
C ILE A 80 -2.67 11.18 -20.80
N PHE A 81 -3.09 12.43 -20.62
CA PHE A 81 -2.16 13.55 -20.47
C PHE A 81 -1.24 13.35 -19.26
N SER A 82 -1.83 12.98 -18.11
CA SER A 82 -1.06 12.69 -16.90
C SER A 82 -0.10 11.51 -17.09
N PHE A 83 -0.50 10.47 -17.83
CA PHE A 83 0.39 9.38 -18.24
C PHE A 83 1.58 9.90 -19.06
N GLY A 84 1.35 10.83 -19.99
CA GLY A 84 2.42 11.53 -20.70
C GLY A 84 3.42 12.23 -19.78
N THR A 85 2.95 12.84 -18.69
CA THR A 85 3.86 13.43 -17.68
C THR A 85 4.70 12.37 -16.95
N VAL A 86 4.13 11.18 -16.70
CA VAL A 86 4.88 10.06 -16.10
C VAL A 86 5.93 9.54 -17.08
N LEU A 87 5.63 9.44 -18.38
CA LEU A 87 6.62 9.06 -19.38
C LEU A 87 7.80 10.03 -19.42
N LEU A 88 7.56 11.35 -19.29
CA LEU A 88 8.65 12.33 -19.21
C LEU A 88 9.53 12.13 -17.98
N ASP A 89 8.94 11.85 -16.83
CA ASP A 89 9.70 11.54 -15.61
C ASP A 89 10.55 10.30 -15.79
N LEU A 90 9.98 9.24 -16.38
CA LEU A 90 10.68 7.99 -16.66
C LEU A 90 11.82 8.20 -17.66
N LEU A 91 11.63 8.99 -18.71
CA LEU A 91 12.65 9.28 -19.71
C LEU A 91 13.80 10.12 -19.14
N SER A 92 13.46 11.17 -18.39
CA SER A 92 14.43 12.20 -17.96
C SER A 92 15.01 12.00 -16.58
N GLY A 93 14.42 11.15 -15.75
CA GLY A 93 14.74 11.03 -14.33
C GLY A 93 14.41 12.29 -13.52
N LYS A 94 13.67 13.23 -14.10
CA LYS A 94 13.38 14.56 -13.55
C LYS A 94 11.90 14.89 -13.68
N ARG A 95 11.37 15.62 -12.71
CA ARG A 95 10.00 16.14 -12.76
C ARG A 95 9.98 17.42 -13.59
N ILE A 96 9.77 17.29 -14.91
CA ILE A 96 9.80 18.40 -15.89
C ILE A 96 8.38 18.80 -16.26
N PRO A 97 8.00 20.10 -16.16
CA PRO A 97 6.70 20.57 -16.64
C PRO A 97 6.48 20.26 -18.14
N PRO A 98 5.30 19.77 -18.55
CA PRO A 98 5.05 19.36 -19.93
C PRO A 98 5.31 20.45 -20.97
N THR A 99 5.07 21.73 -20.63
CA THR A 99 5.33 22.86 -21.51
C THR A 99 6.81 22.93 -21.92
N HIS A 100 7.72 22.84 -20.94
CA HIS A 100 9.16 22.86 -21.19
C HIS A 100 9.62 21.61 -21.96
N ALA A 101 9.07 20.46 -21.63
CA ALA A 101 9.42 19.22 -22.32
C ALA A 101 8.97 19.22 -23.79
N LEU A 102 7.77 19.71 -24.10
CA LEU A 102 7.26 19.78 -25.48
C LEU A 102 8.12 20.69 -26.36
N ASP A 103 8.64 21.80 -25.83
CA ASP A 103 9.57 22.66 -26.55
C ASP A 103 10.88 21.93 -26.87
N MET A 104 11.39 21.13 -25.93
CA MET A 104 12.58 20.29 -26.13
C MET A 104 12.34 19.17 -27.17
N ILE A 105 11.17 18.53 -27.12
CA ILE A 105 10.78 17.49 -28.10
C ILE A 105 10.68 18.10 -29.51
N ARG A 106 10.02 19.24 -29.65
CA ARG A 106 9.84 19.93 -30.94
C ARG A 106 11.15 20.50 -31.51
N GLY A 107 12.11 20.81 -30.65
CA GLY A 107 13.45 21.29 -31.00
C GLY A 107 14.36 20.25 -31.70
N LYS A 108 13.86 19.04 -32.01
CA LYS A 108 14.55 17.95 -32.72
C LYS A 108 15.76 17.35 -32.00
N ASN A 109 15.89 17.54 -30.69
CA ASN A 109 16.92 16.87 -29.90
C ASN A 109 16.31 16.09 -28.74
N SER A 110 15.46 15.11 -29.08
CA SER A 110 14.75 14.24 -28.14
C SER A 110 15.69 13.50 -27.18
N LEU A 111 16.94 13.24 -27.60
CA LEU A 111 17.96 12.62 -26.78
C LEU A 111 18.40 13.48 -25.59
N VAL A 112 18.24 14.81 -25.64
CA VAL A 112 18.55 15.71 -24.51
C VAL A 112 17.59 15.51 -23.34
N LEU A 113 16.41 14.94 -23.59
CA LEU A 113 15.47 14.58 -22.54
C LEU A 113 15.85 13.29 -21.82
N MET A 114 16.77 12.50 -22.36
CA MET A 114 17.15 11.24 -21.75
C MET A 114 17.97 11.49 -20.48
N ASP A 115 17.66 10.70 -19.46
CA ASP A 115 18.38 10.76 -18.19
C ASP A 115 19.87 10.45 -18.39
N SER A 116 20.71 11.38 -17.97
CA SER A 116 22.17 11.23 -18.00
C SER A 116 22.67 10.03 -17.21
N HIS A 117 21.93 9.58 -16.18
CA HIS A 117 22.26 8.40 -15.38
C HIS A 117 22.03 7.07 -16.12
N LEU A 118 21.41 7.08 -17.31
CA LEU A 118 21.34 5.88 -18.15
C LEU A 118 22.68 5.60 -18.83
N GLU A 119 23.60 6.56 -18.89
CA GLU A 119 24.95 6.42 -19.47
C GLU A 119 24.95 5.83 -20.90
N GLY A 120 23.89 6.09 -21.67
CA GLY A 120 23.70 5.55 -23.02
C GLY A 120 23.22 4.10 -23.09
N ASN A 121 22.87 3.47 -21.96
CA ASN A 121 22.32 2.12 -21.89
C ASN A 121 20.83 2.07 -22.27
N PHE A 122 20.50 2.50 -23.49
CA PHE A 122 19.17 2.41 -24.08
C PHE A 122 19.27 2.38 -25.61
N SER A 123 18.30 1.75 -26.29
CA SER A 123 18.22 1.84 -27.76
C SER A 123 17.67 3.20 -28.18
N THR A 124 18.27 3.80 -29.21
CA THR A 124 17.80 5.07 -29.79
C THR A 124 16.37 4.93 -30.34
N GLU A 125 16.05 3.77 -30.91
CA GLU A 125 14.74 3.43 -31.46
C GLU A 125 13.68 3.34 -30.34
N GLU A 126 14.01 2.68 -29.23
CA GLU A 126 13.13 2.59 -28.05
C GLU A 126 12.89 3.98 -27.44
N ALA A 127 13.96 4.77 -27.28
CA ALA A 127 13.89 6.13 -26.75
C ALA A 127 13.04 7.04 -27.65
N THR A 128 13.23 6.96 -28.97
CA THR A 128 12.44 7.75 -29.93
C THR A 128 10.96 7.38 -29.84
N THR A 129 10.65 6.09 -29.79
CA THR A 129 9.27 5.61 -29.68
C THR A 129 8.59 6.09 -28.40
N LEU A 130 9.29 6.05 -27.26
CA LEU A 130 8.76 6.56 -25.99
C LEU A 130 8.58 8.08 -25.99
N VAL A 131 9.51 8.84 -26.57
CA VAL A 131 9.40 10.29 -26.69
C VAL A 131 8.20 10.65 -27.57
N ASP A 132 8.01 9.96 -28.68
CA ASP A 132 6.86 10.16 -29.58
C ASP A 132 5.54 9.80 -28.89
N LEU A 133 5.53 8.73 -28.08
CA LEU A 133 4.37 8.35 -27.27
C LEU A 133 4.04 9.43 -26.22
N ALA A 134 5.06 9.94 -25.51
CA ALA A 134 4.90 11.03 -24.55
C ALA A 134 4.37 12.30 -25.24
N SER A 135 4.90 12.63 -26.42
CA SER A 135 4.44 13.77 -27.23
C SER A 135 2.97 13.65 -27.64
N GLN A 136 2.53 12.45 -28.04
CA GLN A 136 1.12 12.16 -28.35
C GLN A 136 0.21 12.26 -27.12
N CYS A 137 0.67 11.78 -25.96
CA CYS A 137 -0.10 11.90 -24.71
C CYS A 137 -0.27 13.36 -24.28
N LEU A 138 0.73 14.20 -24.53
CA LEU A 138 0.77 15.60 -24.10
C LEU A 138 0.17 16.58 -25.12
N GLN A 139 -0.58 16.08 -26.11
CA GLN A 139 -1.30 16.96 -27.04
C GLN A 139 -2.28 17.87 -26.30
N TYR A 140 -2.34 19.12 -26.75
CA TYR A 140 -3.18 20.14 -26.13
C TYR A 140 -4.67 19.76 -26.25
N GLU A 141 -5.10 19.37 -27.45
CA GLU A 141 -6.47 18.94 -27.70
C GLU A 141 -6.68 17.48 -27.21
N PRO A 142 -7.66 17.22 -26.32
CA PRO A 142 -7.88 15.88 -25.76
C PRO A 142 -8.09 14.77 -26.79
N ARG A 143 -8.78 15.09 -27.90
CA ARG A 143 -9.09 14.14 -28.99
C ARG A 143 -7.87 13.65 -29.78
N ASP A 144 -6.76 14.38 -29.71
CA ASP A 144 -5.52 14.03 -30.44
C ASP A 144 -4.63 13.08 -29.61
N ARG A 145 -5.02 12.80 -28.36
CA ARG A 145 -4.31 11.89 -27.46
C ARG A 145 -4.68 10.43 -27.78
N PRO A 146 -3.74 9.48 -27.58
CA PRO A 146 -4.00 8.06 -27.80
C PRO A 146 -4.97 7.50 -26.74
N ASN A 147 -5.63 6.38 -27.05
CA ASN A 147 -6.38 5.62 -26.05
C ASN A 147 -5.47 4.62 -25.31
N THR A 148 -5.95 4.09 -24.17
CA THR A 148 -5.20 3.12 -23.33
C THR A 148 -4.75 1.88 -24.11
N LYS A 149 -5.59 1.37 -25.03
CA LYS A 149 -5.24 0.23 -25.89
C LYS A 149 -3.99 0.48 -26.72
N LYS A 150 -3.88 1.69 -27.30
CA LYS A 150 -2.70 2.09 -28.06
C LYS A 150 -1.47 2.24 -27.17
N LEU A 151 -1.63 2.73 -25.93
CA LEU A 151 -0.52 2.79 -24.96
C LEU A 151 0.04 1.39 -24.70
N VAL A 152 -0.84 0.44 -24.33
CA VAL A 152 -0.47 -0.95 -24.03
C VAL A 152 0.18 -1.61 -25.24
N ALA A 153 -0.41 -1.51 -26.43
CA ALA A 153 0.16 -2.09 -27.65
C ALA A 153 1.56 -1.53 -27.98
N THR A 154 1.75 -0.20 -27.84
CA THR A 154 3.04 0.43 -28.10
C THR A 154 4.09 -0.05 -27.09
N LEU A 155 3.75 -0.04 -25.79
CA LEU A 155 4.68 -0.41 -24.73
C LEU A 155 4.99 -1.91 -24.71
N ALA A 156 4.01 -2.77 -25.04
CA ALA A 156 4.22 -4.20 -25.22
C ALA A 156 5.28 -4.49 -26.31
N SER A 157 5.25 -3.75 -27.43
CA SER A 157 6.24 -3.92 -28.50
C SER A 157 7.67 -3.52 -28.11
N LEU A 158 7.81 -2.62 -27.13
CA LEU A 158 9.11 -2.19 -26.59
C LEU A 158 9.61 -3.10 -25.48
N GLN A 159 8.72 -3.86 -24.83
CA GLN A 159 9.06 -4.69 -23.69
C GLN A 159 9.49 -6.10 -24.11
N ILE A 160 10.65 -6.19 -24.77
CA ILE A 160 11.18 -7.44 -25.33
C ILE A 160 11.70 -8.41 -24.24
N LYS A 161 11.91 -7.92 -23.00
CA LYS A 161 12.41 -8.71 -21.85
C LYS A 161 11.38 -8.80 -20.71
N LEU A 162 10.26 -9.48 -20.95
CA LEU A 162 9.32 -9.86 -19.88
C LEU A 162 9.80 -11.07 -19.05
N GLU A 163 10.85 -11.76 -19.50
CA GLU A 163 11.27 -13.03 -18.88
C GLU A 163 11.99 -12.86 -17.54
N GLU A 164 12.65 -11.72 -17.30
CA GLU A 164 13.39 -11.50 -16.05
C GLU A 164 12.47 -10.88 -14.98
N PRO A 165 12.27 -11.52 -13.82
CA PRO A 165 11.41 -10.99 -12.75
C PRO A 165 11.86 -9.62 -12.24
N SER A 166 10.92 -8.80 -11.76
CA SER A 166 11.21 -7.42 -11.37
C SER A 166 12.19 -7.30 -10.20
N TYR A 167 12.12 -8.22 -9.23
CA TYR A 167 13.07 -8.28 -8.11
C TYR A 167 14.51 -8.47 -8.60
N VAL A 168 14.74 -9.26 -9.66
CA VAL A 168 16.09 -9.45 -10.24
C VAL A 168 16.57 -8.14 -10.87
N MET A 169 15.71 -7.49 -11.65
CA MET A 169 16.05 -6.22 -12.30
C MET A 169 16.31 -5.07 -11.33
N LEU A 170 15.71 -5.12 -10.13
CA LEU A 170 15.90 -4.13 -9.06
C LEU A 170 17.03 -4.51 -8.09
N GLY A 171 17.64 -5.69 -8.24
CA GLY A 171 18.62 -6.19 -7.28
C GLY A 171 18.04 -6.43 -5.89
N ILE A 172 16.72 -6.65 -5.79
CA ILE A 172 16.05 -7.04 -4.56
C ILE A 172 16.52 -8.46 -4.26
N GLN A 173 17.29 -8.62 -3.19
CA GLN A 173 17.55 -9.92 -2.62
C GLN A 173 16.21 -10.40 -2.05
N LYS A 174 15.53 -11.30 -2.77
CA LYS A 174 14.56 -12.15 -2.09
C LYS A 174 15.30 -12.78 -0.92
N PRO A 175 14.72 -12.82 0.29
CA PRO A 175 15.17 -13.82 1.25
C PRO A 175 15.25 -15.12 0.46
N GLU A 176 16.42 -15.77 0.40
CA GLU A 176 16.41 -17.18 0.05
C GLU A 176 15.29 -17.76 0.90
N GLU A 177 14.30 -18.40 0.27
CA GLU A 177 13.52 -19.41 0.99
C GLU A 177 14.58 -20.33 1.57
N ALA A 178 14.92 -20.09 2.84
CA ALA A 178 15.90 -20.88 3.53
C ALA A 178 15.41 -22.31 3.33
N PRO A 179 16.25 -23.21 2.77
CA PRO A 179 15.81 -24.57 2.44
C PRO A 179 15.14 -25.12 3.68
N ALA A 180 13.83 -25.39 3.58
CA ALA A 180 12.91 -25.61 4.70
C ALA A 180 13.66 -26.16 5.91
N THR A 181 14.13 -25.24 6.77
CA THR A 181 14.79 -25.65 8.01
C THR A 181 13.75 -26.49 8.74
N PRO A 182 14.11 -27.68 9.26
CA PRO A 182 13.13 -28.55 9.92
C PRO A 182 12.32 -27.69 10.89
N PRO A 183 10.97 -27.78 10.86
CA PRO A 183 10.11 -26.76 11.42
C PRO A 183 10.55 -26.52 12.86
N HIS A 184 11.11 -25.33 13.11
CA HIS A 184 11.21 -24.87 14.48
C HIS A 184 9.78 -24.85 15.02
N PRO A 185 9.52 -25.43 16.20
CA PRO A 185 8.18 -25.46 16.73
C PRO A 185 7.67 -24.02 16.82
N LEU A 186 6.52 -23.75 16.20
CA LEU A 186 5.86 -22.45 16.26
C LEU A 186 5.74 -22.02 17.72
N SER A 187 5.80 -20.71 17.97
CA SER A 187 5.45 -20.19 19.29
C SER A 187 4.03 -20.62 19.67
N PRO A 188 3.66 -20.63 20.96
CA PRO A 188 2.28 -20.93 21.35
C PRO A 188 1.24 -20.06 20.63
N MET A 189 1.59 -18.81 20.31
CA MET A 189 0.73 -17.92 19.52
C MET A 189 0.66 -18.37 18.06
N GLY A 190 1.80 -18.62 17.42
CA GLY A 190 1.82 -19.08 16.02
C GLY A 190 1.12 -20.41 15.83
N GLU A 191 1.25 -21.33 16.78
CA GLU A 191 0.55 -22.62 16.75
C GLU A 191 -0.97 -22.45 16.90
N ALA A 192 -1.41 -21.57 17.81
CA ALA A 192 -2.82 -21.24 17.96
C ALA A 192 -3.42 -20.58 16.71
N CYS A 193 -2.69 -19.63 16.09
CA CYS A 193 -3.10 -18.95 14.87
C CYS A 193 -3.16 -19.88 13.66
N SER A 194 -2.17 -20.76 13.49
CA SER A 194 -2.15 -21.74 12.38
C SER A 194 -3.35 -22.71 12.41
N ARG A 195 -3.82 -23.05 13.62
CA ARG A 195 -5.02 -23.88 13.83
C ARG A 195 -6.32 -23.08 13.91
N MET A 196 -6.24 -21.75 13.85
CA MET A 196 -7.36 -20.84 14.11
C MET A 196 -8.05 -21.11 15.46
N ASP A 197 -7.28 -21.53 16.47
CA ASP A 197 -7.79 -21.77 17.82
C ASP A 197 -7.98 -20.44 18.56
N LEU A 198 -9.12 -19.80 18.31
CA LEU A 198 -9.46 -18.51 18.91
C LEU A 198 -9.45 -18.56 20.45
N THR A 199 -9.69 -19.72 21.07
CA THR A 199 -9.67 -19.87 22.53
C THR A 199 -8.25 -19.84 23.06
N ALA A 200 -7.31 -20.50 22.39
CA ALA A 200 -5.89 -20.42 22.73
C ALA A 200 -5.34 -19.01 22.51
N ILE A 201 -5.67 -18.36 21.38
CA ILE A 201 -5.28 -16.96 21.11
C ILE A 201 -5.80 -16.04 22.22
N HIS A 202 -7.07 -16.21 22.64
CA HIS A 202 -7.67 -15.46 23.75
C HIS A 202 -6.86 -15.59 25.04
N GLN A 203 -6.55 -16.82 25.44
CA GLN A 203 -5.78 -17.08 26.66
C GLN A 203 -4.40 -16.41 26.61
N ILE A 204 -3.72 -16.49 25.47
CA ILE A 204 -2.40 -15.89 25.30
C ILE A 204 -2.50 -14.36 25.42
N LEU A 205 -3.46 -13.71 24.74
CA LEU A 205 -3.68 -12.25 24.84
C LEU A 205 -4.09 -11.76 26.24
N VAL A 206 -4.75 -12.61 27.03
CA VAL A 206 -5.02 -12.34 28.44
C VAL A 206 -3.73 -12.40 29.26
N MET A 207 -2.90 -13.42 29.05
CA MET A 207 -1.67 -13.67 29.82
C MET A 207 -0.52 -12.70 29.48
N THR A 208 -0.42 -12.24 28.24
CA THR A 208 0.60 -11.27 27.83
C THR A 208 0.33 -9.86 28.37
N HIS A 209 -0.91 -9.59 28.81
CA HIS A 209 -1.37 -8.29 29.30
C HIS A 209 -1.08 -7.17 28.30
N TYR A 210 -0.25 -6.19 28.66
CA TYR A 210 0.16 -5.07 27.82
C TYR A 210 1.69 -5.00 27.73
N ARG A 211 2.37 -6.14 27.94
CA ARG A 211 3.85 -6.19 27.96
C ARG A 211 4.49 -5.70 26.66
N ASP A 212 3.77 -5.79 25.55
CA ASP A 212 4.24 -5.35 24.24
C ASP A 212 3.91 -3.89 23.92
N ASP A 213 3.25 -3.16 24.82
CA ASP A 213 2.97 -1.73 24.68
C ASP A 213 4.11 -0.84 25.27
N GLU A 214 5.23 -1.43 25.70
CA GLU A 214 6.36 -0.68 26.29
C GLU A 214 7.02 0.22 25.23
N GLY A 215 6.75 1.53 25.31
CA GLY A 215 7.27 2.57 24.41
C GLY A 215 6.22 3.58 23.92
N THR A 216 4.93 3.27 24.05
CA THR A 216 3.82 4.18 23.66
C THR A 216 3.23 4.97 24.83
N ASN A 217 3.80 4.84 26.03
CA ASN A 217 3.20 5.30 27.28
C ASN A 217 4.14 6.25 28.07
N GLU A 218 4.63 7.32 27.43
CA GLU A 218 5.09 8.50 28.19
C GLU A 218 3.89 9.39 28.51
N LEU A 219 3.29 9.14 29.68
CA LEU A 219 2.29 10.03 30.26
C LEU A 219 3.01 11.29 30.77
N SER A 220 3.01 12.34 29.95
CA SER A 220 3.37 13.69 30.41
C SER A 220 2.28 14.22 31.37
N PHE A 221 2.66 15.16 32.23
CA PHE A 221 1.97 15.79 33.38
C PHE A 221 0.46 16.19 33.25
N GLN A 222 -0.23 15.87 32.15
CA GLN A 222 -1.64 16.16 31.86
C GLN A 222 -2.66 15.15 32.44
N GLU A 223 -2.24 14.24 33.32
CA GLU A 223 -3.02 13.07 33.81
C GLU A 223 -4.30 13.37 34.64
N TRP A 224 -4.81 14.60 34.70
CA TRP A 224 -5.86 14.98 35.66
C TRP A 224 -7.19 15.47 35.08
N THR A 225 -7.48 15.21 33.81
CA THR A 225 -8.79 15.54 33.22
C THR A 225 -9.83 14.43 33.45
N GLN A 226 -11.12 14.80 33.56
CA GLN A 226 -12.22 13.82 33.66
C GLN A 226 -12.26 12.88 32.44
N GLN A 227 -12.00 13.43 31.26
CA GLN A 227 -11.94 12.67 30.02
C GLN A 227 -10.90 11.53 30.06
N MET A 228 -9.71 11.77 30.63
CA MET A 228 -8.68 10.73 30.76
C MET A 228 -9.12 9.61 31.71
N ARG A 229 -9.81 9.94 32.81
CA ARG A 229 -10.39 8.94 33.71
C ARG A 229 -11.42 8.06 32.99
N ASP A 230 -12.31 8.68 32.22
CA ASP A 230 -13.35 7.97 31.48
C ASP A 230 -12.75 7.01 30.43
N ILE A 231 -11.65 7.40 29.76
CA ILE A 231 -10.90 6.56 28.81
C ILE A 231 -10.28 5.35 29.53
N LEU A 232 -9.57 5.58 30.64
CA LEU A 232 -8.92 4.51 31.41
C LEU A 232 -9.95 3.55 32.02
N ASP A 233 -11.11 4.06 32.43
CA ASP A 233 -12.22 3.24 32.93
C ASP A 233 -12.88 2.43 31.79
N ALA A 234 -13.01 2.99 30.59
CA ALA A 234 -13.46 2.23 29.42
C ALA A 234 -12.50 1.08 29.07
N ARG A 235 -11.18 1.32 29.09
CA ARG A 235 -10.16 0.26 28.93
C ARG A 235 -10.31 -0.83 29.99
N LYS A 236 -10.43 -0.46 31.27
CA LYS A 236 -10.61 -1.42 32.38
C LYS A 236 -11.86 -2.27 32.21
N ARG A 237 -13.00 -1.66 31.86
CA ARG A 237 -14.25 -2.40 31.59
C ARG A 237 -14.09 -3.34 30.40
N GLY A 238 -13.46 -2.89 29.32
CA GLY A 238 -13.15 -3.71 28.15
C GLY A 238 -12.28 -4.92 28.51
N ASP A 239 -11.23 -4.72 29.32
CA ASP A 239 -10.35 -5.81 29.76
C ASP A 239 -11.04 -6.81 30.70
N PHE A 240 -12.02 -6.37 31.49
CA PHE A 240 -12.83 -7.26 32.31
C PHE A 240 -13.76 -8.10 31.44
N ALA A 241 -14.50 -7.45 30.53
CA ALA A 241 -15.39 -8.13 29.58
C ALA A 241 -14.62 -9.10 28.67
N PHE A 242 -13.44 -8.70 28.18
CA PHE A 242 -12.57 -9.55 27.38
C PHE A 242 -12.16 -10.81 28.15
N ARG A 243 -11.75 -10.67 29.42
CA ARG A 243 -11.40 -11.81 30.27
C ARG A 243 -12.58 -12.74 30.55
N ASP A 244 -13.77 -12.19 30.74
CA ASP A 244 -15.01 -12.92 30.98
C ASP A 244 -15.61 -13.52 29.69
N LYS A 245 -14.96 -13.30 28.54
CA LYS A 245 -15.43 -13.72 27.20
C LYS A 245 -16.76 -13.08 26.79
N ASP A 246 -17.13 -11.96 27.40
CA ASP A 246 -18.19 -11.08 26.91
C ASP A 246 -17.64 -10.19 25.79
N PHE A 247 -17.48 -10.79 24.61
CA PHE A 247 -16.81 -10.15 23.48
C PHE A 247 -17.57 -8.94 22.93
N LYS A 248 -18.90 -8.89 23.05
CA LYS A 248 -19.71 -7.76 22.59
C LYS A 248 -19.48 -6.54 23.46
N THR A 249 -19.57 -6.70 24.78
CA THR A 249 -19.27 -5.63 25.73
C THR A 249 -17.81 -5.18 25.62
N ALA A 250 -16.88 -6.11 25.38
CA ALA A 250 -15.48 -5.80 25.15
C ALA A 250 -15.29 -4.92 23.88
N ILE A 251 -15.97 -5.23 22.78
CA ILE A 251 -15.94 -4.41 21.55
C ILE A 251 -16.42 -2.99 21.83
N GLU A 252 -17.55 -2.84 22.52
CA GLU A 252 -18.11 -1.51 22.86
C GLU A 252 -17.14 -0.69 23.69
N CYS A 253 -16.58 -1.29 24.76
CA CYS A 253 -15.64 -0.62 25.65
C CYS A 253 -14.33 -0.24 24.95
N TYR A 254 -13.77 -1.13 24.12
CA TYR A 254 -12.57 -0.83 23.35
C TYR A 254 -12.83 0.20 22.25
N SER A 255 -14.02 0.22 21.65
CA SER A 255 -14.39 1.27 20.69
C SER A 255 -14.49 2.63 21.36
N GLN A 256 -15.11 2.71 22.54
CA GLN A 256 -15.13 3.94 23.33
C GLN A 256 -13.71 4.44 23.67
N PHE A 257 -12.77 3.54 23.98
CA PHE A 257 -11.37 3.91 24.22
C PHE A 257 -10.73 4.51 22.96
N LEU A 258 -10.95 3.88 21.80
CA LEU A 258 -10.29 4.24 20.54
C LEU A 258 -10.90 5.49 19.87
N ASP A 259 -12.22 5.72 19.99
CA ASP A 259 -12.92 6.86 19.38
C ASP A 259 -12.44 8.21 19.93
N VAL A 260 -11.95 8.25 21.17
CA VAL A 260 -11.43 9.47 21.79
C VAL A 260 -10.05 9.85 21.23
N GLY A 261 -9.32 8.90 20.63
CA GLY A 261 -8.11 9.13 19.83
C GLY A 261 -6.90 9.72 20.57
N THR A 262 -6.98 9.91 21.89
CA THR A 262 -5.91 10.55 22.69
C THR A 262 -4.82 9.57 23.10
N MET A 263 -5.16 8.28 23.20
CA MET A 263 -4.22 7.19 23.53
C MET A 263 -4.31 6.10 22.46
N VAL A 264 -3.16 5.53 22.11
CA VAL A 264 -3.07 4.50 21.07
C VAL A 264 -2.42 3.27 21.67
N SER A 265 -3.09 2.11 21.58
CA SER A 265 -2.61 0.84 22.13
C SER A 265 -2.76 -0.27 21.09
N PRO A 266 -1.65 -0.87 20.61
CA PRO A 266 -1.72 -1.97 19.66
C PRO A 266 -2.39 -3.20 20.28
N THR A 267 -2.21 -3.44 21.59
CA THR A 267 -2.91 -4.51 22.32
C THR A 267 -4.43 -4.36 22.30
N ILE A 268 -4.97 -3.15 22.44
CA ILE A 268 -6.44 -2.94 22.39
C ILE A 268 -6.99 -3.29 21.01
N TYR A 269 -6.29 -2.89 19.94
CA TYR A 269 -6.65 -3.29 18.58
C TYR A 269 -6.60 -4.81 18.40
N ALA A 270 -5.55 -5.49 18.85
CA ALA A 270 -5.46 -6.95 18.76
C ALA A 270 -6.56 -7.67 19.55
N ARG A 271 -6.90 -7.19 20.75
CA ARG A 271 -8.00 -7.76 21.55
C ARG A 271 -9.36 -7.53 20.92
N ARG A 272 -9.64 -6.32 20.42
CA ARG A 272 -10.90 -6.02 19.74
C ARG A 272 -11.02 -6.80 18.43
N SER A 273 -9.92 -6.98 17.70
CA SER A 273 -9.84 -7.87 16.54
C SER A 273 -10.25 -9.30 16.91
N LEU A 274 -9.72 -9.86 17.99
CA LEU A 274 -10.14 -11.20 18.44
C LEU A 274 -11.62 -11.26 18.84
N CYS A 275 -12.14 -10.22 19.51
CA CYS A 275 -13.57 -10.16 19.82
C CYS A 275 -14.43 -10.18 18.56
N HIS A 276 -14.01 -9.47 17.50
CA HIS A 276 -14.69 -9.50 16.22
C HIS A 276 -14.64 -10.90 15.58
N LEU A 277 -13.50 -11.60 15.64
CA LEU A 277 -13.40 -13.00 15.19
C LEU A 277 -14.34 -13.93 15.97
N MET A 278 -14.42 -13.76 17.29
CA MET A 278 -15.33 -14.51 18.15
C MET A 278 -16.82 -14.19 17.89
N CYS A 279 -17.10 -13.01 17.33
CA CYS A 279 -18.44 -12.58 16.92
C CYS A 279 -18.73 -12.82 15.43
N ASP A 280 -17.89 -13.57 14.72
CA ASP A 280 -18.02 -13.86 13.28
C ASP A 280 -18.03 -12.61 12.38
N GLN A 281 -17.16 -11.64 12.71
CA GLN A 281 -16.97 -10.37 11.97
C GLN A 281 -15.53 -10.25 11.45
N PRO A 282 -15.11 -11.08 10.48
CA PRO A 282 -13.72 -11.15 10.06
C PRO A 282 -13.20 -9.89 9.36
N ASP A 283 -14.03 -9.15 8.61
CA ASP A 283 -13.63 -7.86 8.01
C ASP A 283 -13.28 -6.80 9.07
N ALA A 284 -14.05 -6.75 10.16
CA ALA A 284 -13.79 -5.83 11.26
C ALA A 284 -12.53 -6.24 12.02
N ALA A 285 -12.33 -7.55 12.21
CA ALA A 285 -11.14 -8.09 12.81
C ALA A 285 -9.86 -7.76 12.01
N LEU A 286 -9.91 -7.89 10.68
CA LEU A 286 -8.78 -7.58 9.82
C LEU A 286 -8.41 -6.10 9.90
N ARG A 287 -9.39 -5.20 9.84
CA ARG A 287 -9.14 -3.75 9.99
C ARG A 287 -8.44 -3.41 11.31
N ASP A 288 -8.88 -4.01 12.42
CA ASP A 288 -8.25 -3.80 13.71
C ASP A 288 -6.82 -4.38 13.76
N ALA A 289 -6.59 -5.55 13.17
CA ALA A 289 -5.26 -6.17 13.13
C ALA A 289 -4.27 -5.34 12.28
N MET A 290 -4.72 -4.79 11.15
CA MET A 290 -3.93 -3.84 10.34
C MET A 290 -3.65 -2.54 11.11
N GLN A 291 -4.62 -2.04 11.87
CA GLN A 291 -4.40 -0.84 12.68
C GLN A 291 -3.40 -1.10 13.82
N ALA A 292 -3.42 -2.29 14.42
CA ALA A 292 -2.39 -2.70 15.39
C ALA A 292 -0.97 -2.66 14.77
N GLN A 293 -0.82 -3.11 13.51
CA GLN A 293 0.44 -3.01 12.77
C GLN A 293 0.82 -1.55 12.49
N CYS A 294 -0.11 -0.68 12.12
CA CYS A 294 0.20 0.74 11.93
C CYS A 294 0.75 1.40 13.20
N VAL A 295 0.28 0.96 14.37
CA VAL A 295 0.73 1.47 15.67
C VAL A 295 2.09 0.89 16.07
N TYR A 296 2.29 -0.41 15.83
CA TYR A 296 3.54 -1.09 16.12
C TYR A 296 3.94 -2.00 14.92
N PRO A 297 4.71 -1.45 13.95
CA PRO A 297 4.99 -2.13 12.68
C PRO A 297 5.74 -3.46 12.79
N ASP A 298 6.61 -3.60 13.79
CA ASP A 298 7.41 -4.82 14.02
C ASP A 298 6.77 -5.76 15.06
N TRP A 299 5.47 -5.60 15.38
CA TRP A 299 4.81 -6.41 16.40
C TRP A 299 4.22 -7.71 15.82
N PRO A 300 4.76 -8.89 16.18
CA PRO A 300 4.35 -10.15 15.55
C PRO A 300 2.87 -10.49 15.74
N THR A 301 2.30 -10.14 16.90
CA THR A 301 0.88 -10.39 17.21
C THR A 301 -0.06 -9.70 16.23
N ALA A 302 0.30 -8.53 15.68
CA ALA A 302 -0.53 -7.86 14.69
C ALA A 302 -0.67 -8.71 13.41
N PHE A 303 0.44 -9.27 12.92
CA PHE A 303 0.46 -10.14 11.74
C PHE A 303 -0.26 -11.47 11.99
N TYR A 304 -0.06 -12.07 13.17
CA TYR A 304 -0.83 -13.27 13.57
C TYR A 304 -2.34 -13.05 13.56
N MET A 305 -2.80 -11.88 14.04
CA MET A 305 -4.22 -11.54 14.00
C MET A 305 -4.73 -11.31 12.58
N GLN A 306 -3.92 -10.72 11.69
CA GLN A 306 -4.25 -10.58 10.26
C GLN A 306 -4.37 -11.95 9.59
N ALA A 307 -3.43 -12.87 9.84
CA ALA A 307 -3.46 -14.22 9.29
C ALA A 307 -4.77 -14.95 9.62
N VAL A 308 -5.21 -14.90 10.87
CA VAL A 308 -6.46 -15.55 11.31
C VAL A 308 -7.69 -14.89 10.67
N ALA A 309 -7.71 -13.56 10.56
CA ALA A 309 -8.81 -12.84 9.92
C ALA A 309 -8.90 -13.11 8.42
N LEU A 310 -7.77 -13.13 7.71
CA LEU A 310 -7.68 -13.47 6.29
C LEU A 310 -8.08 -14.91 6.03
N ALA A 311 -7.66 -15.85 6.88
CA ALA A 311 -8.08 -17.25 6.79
C ALA A 311 -9.60 -17.41 6.94
N LYS A 312 -10.25 -16.62 7.82
CA LYS A 312 -11.71 -16.56 7.95
C LYS A 312 -12.42 -15.92 6.75
N LEU A 313 -11.72 -15.15 5.93
CA LEU A 313 -12.20 -14.53 4.69
C LEU A 313 -11.91 -15.39 3.44
N ASP A 314 -11.48 -16.64 3.62
CA ASP A 314 -11.06 -17.55 2.54
C ASP A 314 -9.86 -17.05 1.71
N MET A 315 -9.07 -16.10 2.24
CA MET A 315 -7.86 -15.56 1.62
C MET A 315 -6.62 -16.36 2.07
N GLN A 316 -6.53 -17.62 1.65
CA GLN A 316 -5.55 -18.58 2.19
C GLN A 316 -4.08 -18.24 1.87
N SER A 317 -3.80 -17.64 0.70
CA SER A 317 -2.44 -17.20 0.35
C SER A 317 -1.99 -16.09 1.30
N ASP A 318 -2.77 -15.01 1.36
CA ASP A 318 -2.45 -13.85 2.20
C ASP A 318 -2.37 -14.23 3.69
N ALA A 319 -3.20 -15.19 4.14
CA ALA A 319 -3.15 -15.72 5.49
C ALA A 319 -1.83 -16.46 5.79
N ALA A 320 -1.33 -17.26 4.83
CA ALA A 320 -0.06 -17.96 4.96
C ALA A 320 1.12 -16.98 4.98
N ASP A 321 1.08 -15.95 4.14
CA ASP A 321 2.11 -14.91 4.06
C ASP A 321 2.18 -14.12 5.39
N MET A 322 1.03 -13.71 5.94
CA MET A 322 0.98 -13.04 7.24
C MET A 322 1.45 -13.94 8.39
N LEU A 323 1.16 -15.24 8.35
CA LEU A 323 1.65 -16.19 9.35
C LEU A 323 3.17 -16.34 9.27
N HIS A 324 3.74 -16.40 8.06
CA HIS A 324 5.17 -16.46 7.84
C HIS A 324 5.88 -15.20 8.37
N GLU A 325 5.39 -14.01 7.99
CA GLU A 325 5.93 -12.73 8.47
C GLU A 325 5.91 -12.61 9.99
N ALA A 326 4.81 -13.05 10.64
CA ALA A 326 4.71 -13.07 12.09
C ALA A 326 5.80 -13.94 12.73
N THR A 327 6.06 -15.14 12.20
CA THR A 327 7.10 -16.03 12.70
C THR A 327 8.50 -15.43 12.56
N MET A 328 8.78 -14.80 11.42
CA MET A 328 10.06 -14.14 11.16
C MET A 328 10.32 -12.98 12.13
N LEU A 329 9.29 -12.17 12.42
CA LEU A 329 9.39 -11.07 13.38
C LEU A 329 9.60 -11.58 14.82
N GLU A 330 8.92 -12.66 15.23
CA GLU A 330 9.16 -13.28 16.54
C GLU A 330 10.60 -13.79 16.69
N GLU A 331 11.13 -14.48 15.67
CA GLU A 331 12.51 -14.97 15.69
C GLU A 331 13.52 -13.82 15.79
N LYS A 332 13.31 -12.75 15.02
CA LYS A 332 14.15 -11.56 15.05
C LYS A 332 14.15 -10.92 16.44
N ARG A 333 12.98 -10.85 17.10
CA ARG A 333 12.84 -10.34 18.46
C ARG A 333 13.56 -11.22 19.49
N GLN A 334 13.48 -12.54 19.35
CA GLN A 334 14.18 -13.48 20.24
C GLN A 334 15.71 -13.46 20.05
N LYS A 335 16.19 -13.29 18.82
CA LYS A 335 17.63 -13.16 18.50
C LYS A 335 18.18 -11.81 18.96
N GLY A 336 17.42 -10.72 18.81
CA GLY A 336 17.80 -9.36 19.25
C GLY A 336 17.82 -9.15 20.76
N GLY A 337 17.09 -9.98 21.52
CA GLY A 337 17.10 -9.96 23.00
C GLY A 337 18.30 -10.69 23.64
N LYS A 338 19.12 -11.39 22.84
CA LYS A 338 20.37 -12.04 23.30
C LYS A 338 21.59 -11.24 22.81
N GLY A 339 21.83 -10.09 23.41
CA GLY A 339 23.15 -9.46 23.42
C GLY A 339 24.06 -10.11 24.49
N PRO A 340 25.39 -10.12 24.30
CA PRO A 340 26.36 -10.71 25.24
C PRO A 340 26.35 -10.06 26.63
#